data_AF-A0A4S8IWH0-F1
#
_entry.id   AF-A0A4S8IWH0-F1
#
_cell.length_a   1.000
_cell.length_b   1.000
_cell.length_c   1.000
_cell.angle_alpha   90.00
_cell.angle_beta   90.00
_cell.angle_gamma   90.00
#
_symmetry.space_group_name_H-M   'P 1'
#
loop_
_entity.id
_entity.type
_entity.pdbx_description
1 polymer ?
#
loop_
_entity_poly.entity_id
_entity_poly.type
_entity_poly.pdbx_seq_one_letter_code
_entity_poly.pdbx_strand_id
1 'polypeptide(L)'
;MTRIQKISLDYHFKVEQESGSSSYAFFGFNGTAGVWRISAINEVGGWKDRTTVEDMDLAVRASLKGWKFLYVGDVKVRSELPSTFKAYRHQQHRWTCGAANLFRKMARDIVLAKEVSLLKKIHVIYSFFFVRRVVAPIVTFAFYCIVIPVSVVVPEVSIPIWGVVYIPTTITILNAIRNPSSLHIMPFWILFENVMSMHRMKAALIGLLETASVNEWVVTQKLGDTLKEKMETNVAESTRTSFIRDRVSFLQLGFAVFLMCCASYNVVFGVNYYYVYIYLQAFAFVVMGFGYVGTFTTNS
;
A
#
# COMPACT_ATOMS: atom_id res chain seq x y z
N MET A 1 -0.70 -1.33 15.41
CA MET A 1 -0.60 -1.51 13.95
C MET A 1 -1.96 -1.62 13.27
N THR A 2 -2.86 -2.52 13.67
CA THR A 2 -4.19 -2.69 13.03
C THR A 2 -5.03 -1.40 12.99
N ARG A 3 -4.97 -0.56 14.03
CA ARG A 3 -5.60 0.79 14.01
C ARG A 3 -5.04 1.72 12.93
N ILE A 4 -3.75 1.64 12.63
CA ILE A 4 -3.09 2.41 11.55
C ILE A 4 -3.57 1.86 10.19
N GLN A 5 -3.60 0.55 10.02
CA GLN A 5 -4.11 -0.09 8.79
C GLN A 5 -5.57 0.29 8.52
N LYS A 6 -6.41 0.37 9.56
CA LYS A 6 -7.79 0.81 9.45
C LYS A 6 -7.92 2.17 8.78
N ILE A 7 -7.06 3.16 9.13
CA ILE A 7 -7.13 4.51 8.54
C ILE A 7 -6.97 4.43 7.01
N SER A 8 -5.97 3.69 6.52
CA SER A 8 -5.71 3.52 5.09
C SER A 8 -6.83 2.76 4.38
N LEU A 9 -7.41 1.74 5.02
CA LEU A 9 -8.52 0.97 4.48
C LEU A 9 -9.84 1.75 4.45
N ASP A 10 -10.12 2.55 5.48
CA ASP A 10 -11.32 3.40 5.53
C ASP A 10 -11.30 4.43 4.39
N TYR A 11 -10.13 5.00 4.08
CA TYR A 11 -9.95 5.80 2.86
C TYR A 11 -10.23 4.99 1.59
N HIS A 12 -9.60 3.82 1.46
CA HIS A 12 -9.74 2.97 0.29
C HIS A 12 -11.20 2.58 -0.02
N PHE A 13 -11.93 2.05 0.96
CA PHE A 13 -13.30 1.59 0.76
C PHE A 13 -14.27 2.75 0.55
N LYS A 14 -14.30 3.70 1.50
CA LYS A 14 -15.37 4.69 1.53
C LYS A 14 -15.08 5.96 0.72
N VAL A 15 -13.88 6.15 0.17
CA VAL A 15 -13.63 7.26 -0.77
C VAL A 15 -13.39 6.67 -2.14
N GLU A 16 -12.43 5.75 -2.27
CA GLU A 16 -12.02 5.32 -3.61
C GLU A 16 -13.04 4.41 -4.27
N GLN A 17 -13.53 3.39 -3.56
CA GLN A 17 -14.53 2.49 -4.17
C GLN A 17 -15.89 3.17 -4.32
N GLU A 18 -16.29 3.96 -3.33
CA GLU A 18 -17.54 4.71 -3.39
C GLU A 18 -17.54 5.74 -4.54
N SER A 19 -16.48 6.55 -4.65
CA SER A 19 -16.32 7.51 -5.75
C SER A 19 -16.20 6.82 -7.11
N GLY A 20 -15.47 5.70 -7.19
CA GLY A 20 -15.38 4.91 -8.41
C GLY A 20 -16.72 4.32 -8.84
N SER A 21 -17.50 3.80 -7.87
CA SER A 21 -18.85 3.31 -8.09
C SER A 21 -19.78 4.41 -8.59
N SER A 22 -19.79 5.59 -7.96
CA SER A 22 -20.71 6.66 -8.31
C SER A 22 -20.36 7.35 -9.63
N SER A 23 -19.06 7.52 -9.90
CA SER A 23 -18.59 8.34 -11.04
C SER A 23 -18.35 7.52 -12.30
N TYR A 24 -17.92 6.26 -12.16
CA TYR A 24 -17.49 5.42 -13.29
C TYR A 24 -18.17 4.05 -13.33
N ALA A 25 -19.07 3.77 -12.38
CA ALA A 25 -19.67 2.45 -12.16
C ALA A 25 -18.60 1.35 -12.09
N PHE A 26 -17.46 1.65 -11.48
CA PHE A 26 -16.29 0.78 -11.43
C PHE A 26 -15.44 1.01 -10.18
N PHE A 27 -15.02 -0.08 -9.55
CA PHE A 27 -13.92 -0.11 -8.60
C PHE A 27 -13.23 -1.47 -8.68
N GLY A 28 -11.98 -1.54 -8.23
CA GLY A 28 -11.27 -2.82 -8.12
C GLY A 28 -11.90 -3.68 -7.04
N PHE A 29 -12.34 -4.89 -7.39
CA PHE A 29 -12.86 -5.84 -6.42
C PHE A 29 -11.71 -6.40 -5.57
N ASN A 30 -11.91 -6.47 -4.24
CA ASN A 30 -10.88 -6.83 -3.26
C ASN A 30 -11.01 -8.29 -2.76
N GLY A 31 -11.59 -9.17 -3.59
CA GLY A 31 -11.64 -10.61 -3.35
C GLY A 31 -12.63 -11.09 -2.29
N THR A 32 -13.24 -10.19 -1.52
CA THR A 32 -14.19 -10.51 -0.44
C THR A 32 -15.30 -9.47 -0.34
N ALA A 33 -16.35 -9.77 0.44
CA ALA A 33 -17.46 -8.87 0.76
C ALA A 33 -18.14 -8.24 -0.47
N GLY A 34 -18.29 -9.01 -1.55
CA GLY A 34 -19.05 -8.62 -2.73
C GLY A 34 -19.85 -9.78 -3.33
N VAL A 35 -20.87 -9.43 -4.09
CA VAL A 35 -21.77 -10.38 -4.75
C VAL A 35 -21.63 -10.21 -6.26
N TRP A 36 -21.48 -11.33 -6.95
CA TRP A 36 -21.34 -11.36 -8.40
C TRP A 36 -22.54 -12.02 -9.04
N ARG A 37 -23.00 -11.44 -10.16
CA ARG A 37 -23.92 -12.14 -11.04
C ARG A 37 -23.15 -13.26 -11.76
N ILE A 38 -23.68 -14.47 -11.72
CA ILE A 38 -23.08 -15.63 -12.39
C ILE A 38 -22.89 -15.36 -13.89
N SER A 39 -23.88 -14.71 -14.52
CA SER A 39 -23.81 -14.30 -15.93
C SER A 39 -22.60 -13.40 -16.22
N ALA A 40 -22.30 -12.45 -15.33
CA ALA A 40 -21.16 -11.54 -15.49
C ALA A 40 -19.83 -12.29 -15.45
N ILE A 41 -19.68 -13.25 -14.54
CA ILE A 41 -18.48 -14.11 -14.44
C ILE A 41 -18.33 -14.96 -15.71
N ASN A 42 -19.41 -15.59 -16.17
CA ASN A 42 -19.37 -16.47 -17.33
C ASN A 42 -19.04 -15.70 -18.61
N GLU A 43 -19.65 -14.53 -18.82
CA GLU A 43 -19.46 -13.70 -20.01
C GLU A 43 -18.01 -13.22 -20.17
N VAL A 44 -17.30 -12.98 -19.07
CA VAL A 44 -15.91 -12.49 -19.10
C VAL A 44 -14.88 -13.63 -19.11
N GLY A 45 -15.33 -14.88 -19.16
CA GLY A 45 -14.49 -16.08 -19.19
C GLY A 45 -13.95 -16.50 -17.82
N GLY A 46 -14.67 -16.23 -16.73
CA GLY A 46 -14.35 -16.73 -15.39
C GLY A 46 -13.14 -16.10 -14.73
N TRP A 47 -12.62 -16.79 -13.71
CA TRP A 47 -11.41 -16.41 -12.97
C TRP A 47 -10.16 -16.77 -13.78
N LYS A 48 -9.13 -15.92 -13.71
CA LYS A 48 -7.85 -16.12 -14.40
C LYS A 48 -6.72 -15.95 -13.39
N ASP A 49 -5.77 -16.87 -13.42
CA ASP A 49 -4.65 -17.01 -12.47
C ASP A 49 -3.35 -16.30 -12.90
N ARG A 50 -3.40 -15.54 -13.99
CA ARG A 50 -2.23 -14.87 -14.60
C ARG A 50 -1.53 -13.83 -13.72
N THR A 51 -2.13 -13.42 -12.61
CA THR A 51 -1.59 -12.49 -11.61
C THR A 51 -2.14 -12.82 -10.23
N THR A 52 -1.45 -12.38 -9.17
CA THR A 52 -1.86 -12.51 -7.75
C THR A 52 -3.05 -11.62 -7.32
N VAL A 53 -3.78 -11.06 -8.29
CA VAL A 53 -4.94 -10.18 -8.12
C VAL A 53 -6.04 -10.58 -9.12
N GLU A 54 -6.38 -11.88 -9.10
CA GLU A 54 -7.40 -12.49 -9.96
C GLU A 54 -8.78 -11.83 -9.83
N ASP A 55 -9.08 -11.33 -8.63
CA ASP A 55 -10.25 -10.54 -8.27
C ASP A 55 -10.31 -9.21 -9.02
N MET A 56 -9.19 -8.50 -9.07
CA MET A 56 -9.06 -7.25 -9.81
C MET A 56 -9.08 -7.48 -11.32
N ASP A 57 -8.47 -8.55 -11.83
CA ASP A 57 -8.54 -8.92 -13.25
C ASP A 57 -10.00 -9.16 -13.67
N LEU A 58 -10.74 -9.96 -12.88
CA LEU A 58 -12.16 -10.18 -13.11
C LEU A 58 -12.95 -8.87 -13.11
N ALA A 59 -12.69 -7.98 -12.16
CA ALA A 59 -13.33 -6.67 -12.09
C ALA A 59 -13.08 -5.80 -13.32
N VAL A 60 -11.84 -5.73 -13.78
CA VAL A 60 -11.48 -4.96 -14.96
C VAL A 60 -12.16 -5.55 -16.20
N ARG A 61 -12.08 -6.87 -16.42
CA ARG A 61 -12.71 -7.52 -17.58
C ARG A 61 -14.23 -7.32 -17.61
N ALA A 62 -14.91 -7.51 -16.50
CA ALA A 62 -16.35 -7.26 -16.40
C ALA A 62 -16.68 -5.79 -16.69
N SER A 63 -15.89 -4.86 -16.16
CA SER A 63 -16.05 -3.44 -16.41
C SER A 63 -15.88 -3.07 -17.89
N LEU A 64 -14.95 -3.72 -18.61
CA LEU A 64 -14.72 -3.58 -20.04
C LEU A 64 -15.82 -4.23 -20.90
N LYS A 65 -16.60 -5.15 -20.32
CA LYS A 65 -17.83 -5.74 -20.89
C LYS A 65 -19.10 -4.94 -20.53
N GLY A 66 -18.94 -3.72 -20.02
CA GLY A 66 -20.07 -2.85 -19.70
C GLY A 66 -20.76 -3.15 -18.36
N TRP A 67 -20.34 -4.17 -17.61
CA TRP A 67 -20.88 -4.42 -16.27
C TRP A 67 -20.58 -3.25 -15.33
N LYS A 68 -21.57 -2.97 -14.48
CA LYS A 68 -21.57 -1.85 -13.52
C LYS A 68 -21.35 -2.38 -12.11
N PHE A 69 -20.43 -1.74 -11.40
CA PHE A 69 -20.09 -2.05 -10.02
C PHE A 69 -20.80 -1.04 -9.10
N LEU A 70 -21.52 -1.56 -8.11
CA LEU A 70 -22.22 -0.78 -7.11
C LEU A 70 -21.58 -1.01 -5.74
N TYR A 71 -21.06 0.06 -5.13
CA TYR A 71 -20.60 0.06 -3.75
C TYR A 71 -21.78 0.32 -2.81
N VAL A 72 -21.98 -0.53 -1.81
CA VAL A 72 -23.06 -0.42 -0.83
C VAL A 72 -22.46 -0.21 0.56
N GLY A 73 -22.30 1.05 0.96
CA GLY A 73 -21.62 1.42 2.22
C GLY A 73 -22.39 1.07 3.50
N ASP A 74 -23.69 0.82 3.39
CA ASP A 74 -24.56 0.50 4.53
C ASP A 74 -24.41 -0.95 5.01
N VAL A 75 -23.97 -1.86 4.11
CA VAL A 75 -23.76 -3.27 4.44
C VAL A 75 -22.30 -3.47 4.84
N LYS A 76 -22.09 -3.82 6.11
CA LYS A 76 -20.75 -3.93 6.70
C LYS A 76 -20.44 -5.38 7.06
N VAL A 77 -19.23 -5.81 6.72
CA VAL A 77 -18.69 -7.12 7.08
C VAL A 77 -17.45 -6.93 7.96
N ARG A 78 -17.30 -7.76 8.99
CA ARG A 78 -16.08 -7.77 9.81
C ARG A 78 -14.94 -8.35 8.99
N SER A 79 -13.82 -7.65 8.93
CA SER A 79 -12.61 -8.08 8.24
C SER A 79 -11.46 -8.26 9.22
N GLU A 80 -10.71 -9.34 9.04
CA GLU A 80 -9.50 -9.60 9.81
C GLU A 80 -8.30 -8.92 9.14
N LEU A 81 -7.57 -8.14 9.93
CA LEU A 81 -6.38 -7.43 9.47
C LEU A 81 -5.11 -8.21 9.82
N PRO A 82 -4.04 -8.13 9.01
CA PRO A 82 -2.75 -8.72 9.34
C PRO A 82 -2.30 -8.33 10.75
N SER A 83 -2.16 -9.34 11.61
CA SER A 83 -1.77 -9.20 13.01
C SER A 83 -0.28 -8.85 13.16
N THR A 84 0.56 -9.28 12.21
CA THR A 84 2.00 -9.00 12.20
C THR A 84 2.44 -8.07 11.09
N PHE A 85 3.54 -7.34 11.34
CA PHE A 85 4.13 -6.48 10.33
C PHE A 85 4.72 -7.29 9.15
N LYS A 86 5.23 -8.51 9.39
CA LYS A 86 5.66 -9.43 8.33
C LYS A 86 4.49 -9.77 7.40
N ALA A 87 3.37 -10.23 7.95
CA ALA A 87 2.16 -10.53 7.18
C ALA A 87 1.63 -9.31 6.42
N TYR A 88 1.61 -8.13 7.07
CA TYR A 88 1.20 -6.89 6.42
C TYR A 88 2.10 -6.52 5.22
N ARG A 89 3.43 -6.66 5.35
CA ARG A 89 4.36 -6.40 4.23
C ARG A 89 4.12 -7.33 3.05
N HIS A 90 3.91 -8.63 3.29
CA HIS A 90 3.61 -9.59 2.23
C HIS A 90 2.30 -9.27 1.52
N GLN A 91 1.26 -8.94 2.29
CA GLN A 91 -0.03 -8.52 1.75
C GLN A 91 0.12 -7.27 0.86
N GLN A 92 0.77 -6.22 1.36
CA GLN A 92 0.97 -4.97 0.62
C GLN A 92 1.84 -5.16 -0.63
N HIS A 93 2.85 -6.03 -0.54
CA HIS A 93 3.66 -6.42 -1.69
C HIS A 93 2.79 -7.03 -2.78
N ARG A 94 1.99 -8.06 -2.46
CA ARG A 94 1.11 -8.72 -3.42
C ARG A 94 0.10 -7.77 -4.04
N TRP A 95 -0.59 -6.97 -3.23
CA TRP A 95 -1.61 -6.03 -3.73
C TRP A 95 -1.04 -4.97 -4.66
N THR A 96 0.20 -4.53 -4.42
CA THR A 96 0.85 -3.51 -5.25
C THR A 96 1.50 -4.13 -6.49
N CYS A 97 2.26 -5.22 -6.30
CA CYS A 97 2.95 -5.93 -7.37
C CYS A 97 1.97 -6.56 -8.35
N GLY A 98 0.96 -7.27 -7.85
CA GLY A 98 -0.08 -7.90 -8.66
C GLY A 98 -0.83 -6.88 -9.50
N ALA A 99 -1.23 -5.74 -8.92
CA ALA A 99 -1.91 -4.69 -9.67
C ALA A 99 -1.04 -4.03 -10.74
N ALA A 100 0.25 -3.80 -10.48
CA ALA A 100 1.18 -3.26 -11.46
C ALA A 100 1.46 -4.25 -12.62
N ASN A 101 1.57 -5.54 -12.31
CA ASN A 101 1.70 -6.59 -13.33
C ASN A 101 0.40 -6.71 -14.16
N LEU A 102 -0.75 -6.69 -13.50
CA LEU A 102 -2.05 -6.71 -14.16
C LEU A 102 -2.21 -5.52 -15.12
N PHE A 103 -1.78 -4.33 -14.72
CA PHE A 103 -1.78 -3.15 -15.60
C PHE A 103 -1.05 -3.43 -16.91
N ARG A 104 0.20 -3.93 -16.83
CA ARG A 104 1.01 -4.25 -18.01
C ARG A 104 0.32 -5.29 -18.91
N LYS A 105 -0.29 -6.32 -18.32
CA LYS A 105 -0.98 -7.40 -19.06
C LYS A 105 -2.31 -6.95 -19.69
N MET A 106 -3.03 -6.03 -19.04
CA MET A 106 -4.37 -5.59 -19.46
C MET A 106 -4.37 -4.28 -20.26
N ALA A 107 -3.25 -3.53 -20.31
CA ALA A 107 -3.20 -2.21 -20.97
C ALA A 107 -3.72 -2.26 -22.42
N ARG A 108 -3.26 -3.26 -23.19
CA ARG A 108 -3.72 -3.46 -24.58
C ARG A 108 -5.21 -3.79 -24.66
N ASP A 109 -5.68 -4.70 -23.81
CA ASP A 109 -7.08 -5.14 -23.77
C ASP A 109 -8.02 -3.97 -23.42
N ILE A 110 -7.61 -3.08 -22.51
CA ILE A 110 -8.40 -1.90 -22.14
C ILE A 110 -8.51 -0.91 -23.31
N VAL A 111 -7.41 -0.66 -24.05
CA VAL A 111 -7.43 0.23 -25.22
C VAL A 111 -8.36 -0.32 -26.31
N LEU A 112 -8.27 -1.62 -26.57
CA LEU A 112 -9.00 -2.30 -27.64
C LEU A 112 -10.48 -2.59 -27.31
N ALA A 113 -10.90 -2.47 -26.05
CA ALA A 113 -12.27 -2.76 -25.63
C ALA A 113 -13.30 -1.92 -26.42
N LYS A 114 -14.29 -2.52 -27.06
CA LYS A 114 -15.29 -1.79 -27.89
C LYS A 114 -16.56 -1.40 -27.13
N GLU A 115 -16.83 -2.08 -26.03
CA GLU A 115 -18.12 -2.02 -25.31
C GLU A 115 -18.16 -0.90 -24.24
N VAL A 116 -17.07 -0.14 -24.08
CA VAL A 116 -16.96 0.94 -23.10
C VAL A 116 -16.57 2.28 -23.72
N SER A 117 -17.08 3.35 -23.11
CA SER A 117 -16.78 4.73 -23.52
C SER A 117 -15.30 5.07 -23.35
N LEU A 118 -14.81 6.02 -24.16
CA LEU A 118 -13.44 6.50 -24.09
C LEU A 118 -13.08 7.03 -22.69
N LEU A 119 -13.99 7.76 -22.05
CA LEU A 119 -13.79 8.28 -20.69
C LEU A 119 -13.59 7.17 -19.66
N LYS A 120 -14.32 6.05 -19.77
CA LYS A 120 -14.12 4.89 -18.90
C LYS A 120 -12.76 4.22 -19.14
N LYS A 121 -12.33 4.11 -20.40
CA LYS A 121 -10.98 3.59 -20.73
C LYS A 121 -9.87 4.46 -20.15
N ILE A 122 -9.99 5.78 -20.31
CA ILE A 122 -9.04 6.76 -19.75
C ILE A 122 -9.01 6.62 -18.23
N HIS A 123 -10.17 6.57 -17.57
CA HIS A 123 -10.22 6.38 -16.13
C HIS A 123 -9.51 5.08 -15.68
N VAL A 124 -9.77 3.95 -16.35
CA VAL A 124 -9.18 2.65 -15.98
C VAL A 124 -7.66 2.65 -16.22
N ILE A 125 -7.19 3.11 -17.38
CA ILE A 125 -5.76 3.14 -17.71
C ILE A 125 -5.01 4.18 -16.87
N TYR A 126 -5.47 5.43 -16.93
CA TYR A 126 -4.74 6.56 -16.36
C TYR A 126 -4.94 6.63 -14.84
N SER A 127 -6.18 6.80 -14.37
CA SER A 127 -6.43 7.04 -12.95
C SER A 127 -6.28 5.76 -12.12
N PHE A 128 -6.97 4.68 -12.51
CA PHE A 128 -7.05 3.44 -11.71
C PHE A 128 -5.75 2.63 -11.73
N PHE A 129 -5.09 2.49 -12.89
CA PHE A 129 -3.84 1.73 -12.97
C PHE A 129 -2.60 2.63 -12.89
N PHE A 130 -2.38 3.51 -13.87
CA PHE A 130 -1.12 4.24 -13.99
C PHE A 130 -0.84 5.14 -12.79
N VAL A 131 -1.72 6.11 -12.52
CA VAL A 131 -1.56 7.05 -11.41
C VAL A 131 -1.59 6.31 -10.08
N ARG A 132 -2.61 5.48 -9.83
CA ARG A 132 -2.82 4.90 -8.50
C ARG A 132 -1.89 3.73 -8.16
N ARG A 133 -1.57 2.84 -9.12
CA ARG A 133 -0.81 1.60 -8.85
C ARG A 133 0.66 1.70 -9.21
N VAL A 134 1.06 2.67 -10.04
CA VAL A 134 2.46 2.87 -10.45
C VAL A 134 3.00 4.20 -9.92
N VAL A 135 2.42 5.32 -10.34
CA VAL A 135 2.96 6.65 -10.03
C VAL A 135 2.88 6.97 -8.54
N ALA A 136 1.73 6.75 -7.90
CA ALA A 136 1.52 7.15 -6.50
C ALA A 136 2.50 6.46 -5.54
N PRO A 137 2.74 5.13 -5.58
CA PRO A 137 3.76 4.50 -4.75
C PRO A 137 5.18 5.02 -5.00
N ILE A 138 5.55 5.26 -6.27
CA ILE A 138 6.88 5.74 -6.65
C ILE A 138 7.09 7.18 -6.18
N VAL A 139 6.17 8.07 -6.52
CA VAL A 139 6.25 9.50 -6.16
C VAL A 139 6.19 9.68 -4.65
N THR A 140 5.35 8.94 -3.93
CA THR A 140 5.28 9.04 -2.46
C THR A 140 6.64 8.69 -1.84
N PHE A 141 7.24 7.57 -2.22
CA PHE A 141 8.55 7.22 -1.67
C PHE A 141 9.64 8.19 -2.10
N ALA A 142 9.74 8.47 -3.41
CA ALA A 142 10.76 9.36 -3.95
C ALA A 142 10.67 10.74 -3.32
N PHE A 143 9.48 11.34 -3.24
CA PHE A 143 9.32 12.68 -2.71
C PHE A 143 9.62 12.76 -1.20
N TYR A 144 8.95 11.93 -0.39
CA TYR A 144 9.02 12.04 1.07
C TYR A 144 10.26 11.40 1.70
N CYS A 145 10.88 10.41 1.05
CA CYS A 145 12.03 9.67 1.59
C CYS A 145 13.35 9.93 0.85
N ILE A 146 13.32 10.58 -0.33
CA ILE A 146 14.55 10.90 -1.09
C ILE A 146 14.66 12.40 -1.36
N VAL A 147 13.70 13.01 -2.05
CA VAL A 147 13.78 14.42 -2.49
C VAL A 147 13.88 15.37 -1.30
N ILE A 148 13.01 15.23 -0.29
CA ILE A 148 13.08 16.08 0.92
C ILE A 148 14.44 15.91 1.64
N PRO A 149 14.91 14.69 1.98
CA PRO A 149 16.22 14.50 2.60
C PRO A 149 17.42 14.92 1.75
N VAL A 150 17.37 14.81 0.43
CA VAL A 150 18.48 15.27 -0.44
C VAL A 150 18.48 16.80 -0.55
N SER A 151 17.31 17.44 -0.57
CA SER A 151 17.21 18.90 -0.66
C SER A 151 17.85 19.64 0.51
N VAL A 152 18.02 19.01 1.67
CA VAL A 152 18.75 19.63 2.79
C VAL A 152 20.27 19.59 2.62
N VAL A 153 20.79 18.73 1.75
CA VAL A 153 22.23 18.60 1.44
C VAL A 153 22.61 19.42 0.21
N VAL A 154 21.66 19.64 -0.71
CA VAL A 154 21.86 20.40 -1.95
C VAL A 154 21.15 21.75 -1.84
N PRO A 155 21.84 22.83 -1.44
CA PRO A 155 21.22 24.11 -1.12
C PRO A 155 20.51 24.78 -2.32
N GLU A 156 20.85 24.40 -3.54
CA GLU A 156 20.22 24.89 -4.77
C GLU A 156 18.80 24.33 -4.98
N VAL A 157 18.42 23.27 -4.27
CA VAL A 157 17.12 22.61 -4.43
C VAL A 157 16.09 23.20 -3.47
N SER A 158 15.31 24.16 -3.96
CA SER A 158 14.14 24.66 -3.25
C SER A 158 12.90 23.81 -3.58
N ILE A 159 12.34 23.12 -2.58
CA ILE A 159 11.07 22.39 -2.76
C ILE A 159 9.91 23.35 -2.53
N PRO A 160 8.90 23.40 -3.41
CA PRO A 160 7.76 24.28 -3.23
C PRO A 160 6.92 23.90 -2.00
N ILE A 161 6.46 24.93 -1.27
CA ILE A 161 5.69 24.79 -0.01
C ILE A 161 4.42 23.96 -0.22
N TRP A 162 3.77 24.06 -1.38
CA TRP A 162 2.55 23.29 -1.65
C TRP A 162 2.78 21.78 -1.61
N GLY A 163 3.96 21.31 -2.01
CA GLY A 163 4.31 19.89 -2.01
C GLY A 163 4.65 19.37 -0.61
N VAL A 164 5.36 20.16 0.19
CA VAL A 164 5.84 19.76 1.52
C VAL A 164 4.79 19.97 2.62
N VAL A 165 3.92 20.97 2.47
CA VAL A 165 2.98 21.38 3.51
C VAL A 165 1.53 21.17 3.07
N TYR A 166 1.10 21.81 1.97
CA TYR A 166 -0.32 21.86 1.64
C TYR A 166 -0.90 20.49 1.26
N ILE A 167 -0.22 19.73 0.40
CA ILE A 167 -0.68 18.39 0.01
C ILE A 167 -0.73 17.43 1.21
N PRO A 168 0.35 17.21 1.99
CA PRO A 168 0.31 16.34 3.16
C PRO A 168 -0.74 16.77 4.19
N THR A 169 -0.85 18.07 4.46
CA THR A 169 -1.81 18.60 5.43
C THR A 169 -3.23 18.34 4.97
N THR A 170 -3.53 18.57 3.69
CA THR A 170 -4.85 18.29 3.11
C THR A 170 -5.18 16.80 3.20
N ILE A 171 -4.26 15.91 2.80
CA ILE A 171 -4.44 14.46 2.91
C ILE A 171 -4.67 14.05 4.38
N THR A 172 -3.92 14.62 5.32
CA THR A 172 -4.03 14.33 6.74
C THR A 172 -5.38 14.79 7.28
N ILE A 173 -5.81 16.02 6.98
CA ILE A 173 -7.12 16.56 7.39
C ILE A 173 -8.26 15.72 6.82
N LEU A 174 -8.19 15.35 5.53
CA LEU A 174 -9.19 14.49 4.90
C LEU A 174 -9.29 13.13 5.58
N ASN A 175 -8.16 12.53 5.99
CA ASN A 175 -8.18 11.28 6.75
C ASN A 175 -8.66 11.49 8.20
N ALA A 176 -8.38 12.66 8.78
CA ALA A 176 -8.67 13.04 10.17
C ALA A 176 -10.16 13.19 10.41
N ILE A 177 -10.82 13.97 9.54
CA ILE A 177 -12.26 14.20 9.57
C ILE A 177 -13.03 12.88 9.52
N ARG A 178 -12.49 11.89 8.78
CA ARG A 178 -13.12 10.58 8.63
C ARG A 178 -12.87 9.62 9.79
N ASN A 179 -11.80 9.86 10.54
CA ASN A 179 -11.36 9.00 11.64
C ASN A 179 -11.11 9.82 12.92
N PRO A 180 -12.12 10.52 13.47
CA PRO A 180 -11.93 11.42 14.60
C PRO A 180 -11.44 10.68 15.86
N SER A 181 -11.84 9.42 16.05
CA SER A 181 -11.38 8.59 17.16
C SER A 181 -9.88 8.25 17.09
N SER A 182 -9.25 8.39 15.92
CA SER A 182 -7.88 7.98 15.63
C SER A 182 -6.93 9.16 15.45
N LEU A 183 -7.35 10.40 15.79
CA LEU A 183 -6.54 11.61 15.65
C LEU A 183 -5.16 11.48 16.32
N HIS A 184 -5.12 10.92 17.53
CA HIS A 184 -3.90 10.68 18.29
C HIS A 184 -2.89 9.72 17.59
N ILE A 185 -3.34 8.94 16.61
CA ILE A 185 -2.52 7.97 15.88
C ILE A 185 -2.01 8.55 14.55
N MET A 186 -2.55 9.67 14.07
CA MET A 186 -2.26 10.18 12.73
C MET A 186 -0.79 10.52 12.47
N PRO A 187 -0.04 11.15 13.40
CA PRO A 187 1.40 11.36 13.18
C PRO A 187 2.15 10.05 12.95
N PHE A 188 1.80 9.00 13.70
CA PHE A 188 2.38 7.67 13.52
C PHE A 188 1.94 6.99 12.22
N TRP A 189 0.70 7.25 11.78
CA TRP A 189 0.20 6.77 10.49
C TRP A 189 0.98 7.38 9.32
N ILE A 190 1.27 8.69 9.34
CA ILE A 190 2.08 9.35 8.30
C ILE A 190 3.47 8.70 8.20
N LEU A 191 4.16 8.56 9.32
CA LEU A 191 5.49 7.95 9.37
C LEU A 191 5.45 6.48 8.90
N PHE A 192 4.44 5.73 9.34
CA PHE A 192 4.23 4.35 8.93
C PHE A 192 3.97 4.22 7.42
N GLU A 193 3.11 5.07 6.86
CA GLU A 193 2.80 5.10 5.43
C GLU A 193 4.03 5.46 4.59
N ASN A 194 4.89 6.36 5.07
CA ASN A 194 6.13 6.66 4.37
C ASN A 194 7.11 5.48 4.37
N VAL A 195 7.28 4.74 5.47
CA VAL A 195 8.10 3.51 5.48
C VAL A 195 7.48 2.44 4.56
N MET A 196 6.16 2.34 4.55
CA MET A 196 5.44 1.42 3.66
C MET A 196 5.54 1.82 2.20
N SER A 197 5.68 3.11 1.88
CA SER A 197 5.86 3.59 0.51
C SER A 197 7.10 2.98 -0.16
N MET A 198 8.18 2.71 0.60
CA MET A 198 9.35 1.97 0.09
C MET A 198 8.98 0.57 -0.41
N HIS A 199 8.20 -0.16 0.37
CA HIS A 199 7.78 -1.52 0.05
C HIS A 199 6.82 -1.53 -1.14
N ARG A 200 5.89 -0.57 -1.18
CA ARG A 200 4.95 -0.42 -2.30
C ARG A 200 5.65 0.02 -3.57
N MET A 201 6.61 0.96 -3.51
CA MET A 201 7.42 1.33 -4.68
C MET A 201 8.18 0.12 -5.22
N LYS A 202 8.90 -0.61 -4.36
CA LYS A 202 9.63 -1.82 -4.77
C LYS A 202 8.70 -2.84 -5.42
N ALA A 203 7.53 -3.08 -4.81
CA ALA A 203 6.52 -3.99 -5.34
C ALA A 203 5.96 -3.54 -6.71
N ALA A 204 5.68 -2.25 -6.88
CA ALA A 204 5.19 -1.68 -8.14
C ALA A 204 6.21 -1.84 -9.26
N LEU A 205 7.49 -1.56 -8.99
CA LEU A 205 8.59 -1.74 -9.96
C LEU A 205 8.77 -3.21 -10.34
N ILE A 206 8.76 -4.11 -9.36
CA ILE A 206 8.82 -5.57 -9.58
C ILE A 206 7.66 -6.03 -10.47
N GLY A 207 6.43 -5.61 -10.15
CA GLY A 207 5.24 -5.95 -10.93
C GLY A 207 5.29 -5.42 -12.36
N LEU A 208 5.76 -4.19 -12.56
CA LEU A 208 5.86 -3.57 -13.89
C LEU A 208 6.95 -4.25 -14.74
N LEU A 209 8.09 -4.57 -14.15
CA LEU A 209 9.23 -5.19 -14.85
C LEU A 209 9.09 -6.71 -15.02
N GLU A 210 8.11 -7.34 -14.37
CA GLU A 210 7.88 -8.78 -14.41
C GLU A 210 9.10 -9.61 -13.95
N THR A 211 9.73 -9.20 -12.83
CA THR A 211 10.88 -9.94 -12.26
C THR A 211 10.44 -11.20 -11.48
N ALA A 212 11.39 -12.08 -11.14
CA ALA A 212 11.11 -13.43 -10.64
C ALA A 212 10.16 -13.52 -9.43
N SER A 213 10.06 -12.49 -8.58
CA SER A 213 9.20 -12.50 -7.39
C SER A 213 7.75 -12.04 -7.63
N VAL A 214 7.33 -11.81 -8.88
CA VAL A 214 6.02 -11.22 -9.21
C VAL A 214 4.84 -12.16 -8.92
N ASN A 215 5.04 -13.47 -9.08
CA ASN A 215 4.01 -14.47 -8.83
C ASN A 215 4.14 -15.12 -7.44
N GLU A 216 4.95 -14.56 -6.54
CA GLU A 216 5.14 -15.11 -5.20
C GLU A 216 3.88 -14.90 -4.35
N TRP A 217 3.09 -15.97 -4.21
CA TRP A 217 1.89 -15.99 -3.38
C TRP A 217 2.22 -16.48 -1.96
N VAL A 218 2.69 -15.57 -1.12
CA VAL A 218 2.76 -15.81 0.33
C VAL A 218 1.38 -15.58 0.92
N VAL A 219 0.78 -16.59 1.55
CA VAL A 219 -0.52 -16.48 2.22
C VAL A 219 -0.38 -15.50 3.38
N THR A 220 -1.33 -14.56 3.47
CA THR A 220 -1.37 -13.66 4.63
C THR A 220 -1.81 -14.47 5.83
N GLN A 221 -0.89 -14.69 6.76
CA GLN A 221 -1.19 -15.40 8.02
C GLN A 221 -2.28 -14.66 8.78
N LYS A 222 -3.35 -15.40 9.13
CA LYS A 222 -4.41 -14.94 10.01
C LYS A 222 -4.04 -15.22 11.47
N LEU A 223 -4.72 -14.56 12.40
CA LEU A 223 -4.51 -14.74 13.84
C LEU A 223 -4.66 -16.21 14.25
N GLY A 224 -5.68 -16.89 13.72
CA GLY A 224 -5.92 -18.31 13.99
C GLY A 224 -4.78 -19.21 13.53
N ASP A 225 -4.19 -18.93 12.36
CA ASP A 225 -3.08 -19.70 11.81
C ASP A 225 -1.81 -19.52 12.65
N THR A 226 -1.55 -18.29 13.11
CA THR A 226 -0.37 -18.03 13.95
C THR A 226 -0.47 -18.68 15.34
N LEU A 227 -1.68 -18.78 15.89
CA LEU A 227 -1.91 -19.48 17.16
C LEU A 227 -1.68 -20.99 17.00
N LYS A 228 -2.09 -21.58 15.87
CA LYS A 228 -1.82 -22.99 15.54
C LYS A 228 -0.32 -23.26 15.35
N GLU A 229 0.36 -22.45 14.54
CA GLU A 229 1.82 -22.58 14.35
C GLU A 229 2.55 -22.48 15.70
N LYS A 230 2.11 -21.61 16.62
CA LYS A 230 2.71 -21.48 17.96
C LYS A 230 2.42 -22.66 18.89
N MET A 231 1.24 -23.27 18.80
CA MET A 231 0.94 -24.52 19.50
C MET A 231 1.80 -25.69 18.97
N GLU A 232 2.06 -25.73 17.66
CA GLU A 232 2.88 -26.75 17.02
C GLU A 232 4.39 -26.52 17.22
N THR A 233 4.87 -25.26 17.26
CA THR A 233 6.29 -24.91 17.44
C THR A 233 6.79 -24.95 18.88
N ASN A 234 5.94 -25.21 19.87
CA ASN A 234 6.41 -25.57 21.21
C ASN A 234 7.24 -26.89 21.24
N VAL A 235 7.40 -27.58 20.11
CA VAL A 235 8.18 -28.82 19.95
C VAL A 235 9.51 -28.60 19.18
N ALA A 236 9.82 -27.42 18.64
CA ALA A 236 11.05 -27.22 17.88
C ALA A 236 11.77 -25.91 18.25
N GLU A 237 12.93 -26.02 18.92
CA GLU A 237 13.86 -24.90 19.14
C GLU A 237 14.38 -24.34 17.82
N SER A 238 13.80 -23.24 17.34
CA SER A 238 14.37 -22.50 16.20
C SER A 238 15.60 -21.72 16.66
N THR A 239 16.71 -21.88 15.96
CA THR A 239 18.00 -21.25 16.27
C THR A 239 17.90 -19.72 16.23
N ARG A 240 18.35 -19.04 17.29
CA ARG A 240 18.31 -17.57 17.50
C ARG A 240 18.80 -16.73 16.30
N THR A 241 19.65 -17.29 15.45
CA THR A 241 20.19 -16.68 14.23
C THR A 241 19.19 -16.56 13.07
N SER A 242 18.26 -17.51 12.88
CA SER A 242 17.23 -17.37 11.84
C SER A 242 16.19 -16.32 12.20
N PHE A 243 15.86 -16.21 13.50
CA PHE A 243 14.92 -15.24 14.03
C PHE A 243 15.36 -13.78 13.80
N ILE A 244 16.65 -13.48 13.95
CA ILE A 244 17.20 -12.13 13.70
C ILE A 244 17.14 -11.79 12.21
N ARG A 245 17.50 -12.75 11.34
CA ARG A 245 17.50 -12.56 9.88
C ARG A 245 16.10 -12.33 9.31
N ASP A 246 15.09 -12.98 9.88
CA ASP A 246 13.69 -12.85 9.45
C ASP A 246 13.01 -11.56 9.95
N ARG A 247 13.49 -11.03 11.08
CA ARG A 247 12.90 -9.87 11.75
C ARG A 247 13.53 -8.56 11.31
N VAL A 248 14.83 -8.55 11.04
CA VAL A 248 15.59 -7.33 10.72
C VAL A 248 15.63 -7.07 9.22
N SER A 249 15.24 -5.87 8.82
CA SER A 249 15.25 -5.39 7.45
C SER A 249 16.44 -4.46 7.20
N PHE A 250 17.54 -5.01 6.69
CA PHE A 250 18.76 -4.24 6.41
C PHE A 250 18.54 -3.06 5.46
N LEU A 251 17.64 -3.20 4.48
CA LEU A 251 17.31 -2.11 3.57
C LEU A 251 16.67 -0.91 4.29
N GLN A 252 15.76 -1.18 5.23
CA GLN A 252 15.13 -0.12 6.03
C GLN A 252 16.16 0.55 6.95
N LEU A 253 17.07 -0.24 7.55
CA LEU A 253 18.14 0.30 8.39
C LEU A 253 19.14 1.13 7.59
N GLY A 254 19.50 0.70 6.38
CA GLY A 254 20.35 1.49 5.47
C GLY A 254 19.71 2.84 5.13
N PHE A 255 18.41 2.84 4.81
CA PHE A 255 17.65 4.08 4.62
C PHE A 255 17.56 4.93 5.90
N ALA A 256 17.45 4.31 7.08
CA ALA A 256 17.46 5.03 8.33
C ALA A 256 18.78 5.79 8.54
N VAL A 257 19.93 5.14 8.28
CA VAL A 257 21.25 5.77 8.37
C VAL A 257 21.35 6.94 7.39
N PHE A 258 20.93 6.76 6.15
CA PHE A 258 20.87 7.84 5.16
C PHE A 258 20.07 9.05 5.67
N LEU A 259 18.86 8.82 6.18
CA LEU A 259 18.00 9.88 6.73
C LEU A 259 18.64 10.55 7.96
N MET A 260 19.27 9.78 8.85
CA MET A 260 19.98 10.32 10.01
C MET A 260 21.13 11.25 9.59
N CYS A 261 21.89 10.88 8.56
CA CYS A 261 22.95 11.72 8.01
C CYS A 261 22.40 13.02 7.43
N CYS A 262 21.34 12.96 6.62
CA CYS A 262 20.66 14.15 6.07
C CYS A 262 20.11 15.06 7.17
N ALA A 263 19.46 14.51 8.19
CA ALA A 263 18.92 15.29 9.29
C ALA A 263 20.03 15.98 10.09
N SER A 264 21.11 15.25 10.40
CA SER A 264 22.25 15.80 11.14
C SER A 264 22.98 16.88 10.35
N TYR A 265 23.11 16.70 9.03
CA TYR A 265 23.62 17.75 8.14
C TYR A 265 22.74 19.01 8.20
N ASN A 266 21.42 18.86 8.14
CA ASN A 266 20.48 19.98 8.19
C ASN A 266 20.48 20.71 9.55
N VAL A 267 20.76 20.02 10.65
CA VAL A 267 20.93 20.68 11.96
C VAL A 267 22.18 21.58 11.98
N VAL A 268 23.29 21.13 11.39
CA VAL A 268 24.56 21.84 11.47
C VAL A 268 24.65 22.97 10.43
N PHE A 269 24.17 22.71 9.20
CA PHE A 269 24.37 23.59 8.04
C PHE A 269 23.08 24.15 7.44
N GLY A 270 21.92 23.66 7.89
CA GLY A 270 20.63 24.02 7.30
C GLY A 270 20.07 25.34 7.81
N VAL A 271 19.37 26.05 6.92
CA VAL A 271 18.59 27.26 7.23
C VAL A 271 17.12 26.93 7.53
N ASN A 272 16.68 25.71 7.19
CA ASN A 272 15.30 25.24 7.36
C ASN A 272 15.16 24.19 8.48
N TYR A 273 13.92 23.94 8.89
CA TYR A 273 13.59 23.03 10.00
C TYR A 273 13.21 21.61 9.53
N TYR A 274 13.64 21.19 8.33
CA TYR A 274 13.28 19.88 7.79
C TYR A 274 13.86 18.72 8.61
N TYR A 275 14.93 18.95 9.37
CA TYR A 275 15.55 17.97 10.27
C TYR A 275 14.54 17.34 11.24
N VAL A 276 13.53 18.08 11.72
CA VAL A 276 12.52 17.54 12.65
C VAL A 276 11.75 16.40 11.98
N TYR A 277 11.25 16.65 10.77
CA TYR A 277 10.55 15.65 9.98
C TYR A 277 11.48 14.48 9.60
N ILE A 278 12.71 14.77 9.15
CA ILE A 278 13.67 13.75 8.70
C ILE A 278 14.12 12.86 9.87
N TYR A 279 14.31 13.38 11.08
CA TYR A 279 14.61 12.55 12.26
C TYR A 279 13.45 11.65 12.67
N LEU A 280 12.23 12.17 12.70
CA LEU A 280 11.04 11.35 12.99
C LEU A 280 10.89 10.22 11.98
N GLN A 281 11.14 10.54 10.71
CA GLN A 281 11.16 9.58 9.61
C GLN A 281 12.26 8.53 9.79
N ALA A 282 13.49 8.95 10.09
CA ALA A 282 14.61 8.05 10.34
C ALA A 282 14.31 7.10 11.51
N PHE A 283 13.77 7.62 12.61
CA PHE A 283 13.35 6.82 13.75
C PHE A 283 12.28 5.79 13.39
N ALA A 284 11.30 6.15 12.57
CA ALA A 284 10.30 5.21 12.07
C ALA A 284 10.93 4.06 11.25
N PHE A 285 11.89 4.38 10.36
CA PHE A 285 12.65 3.38 9.62
C PHE A 285 13.49 2.47 10.54
N VAL A 286 14.07 3.00 11.62
CA VAL A 286 14.78 2.19 12.63
C VAL A 286 13.82 1.22 13.33
N VAL A 287 12.72 1.74 13.88
CA VAL A 287 11.76 0.95 14.66
C VAL A 287 11.13 -0.16 13.80
N MET A 288 10.75 0.16 12.56
CA MET A 288 10.21 -0.83 11.62
C MET A 288 11.29 -1.76 11.08
N GLY A 289 12.52 -1.24 10.89
CA GLY A 289 13.67 -1.98 10.41
C GLY A 289 14.12 -3.08 11.37
N PHE A 290 14.03 -2.86 12.67
CA PHE A 290 14.26 -3.88 13.69
C PHE A 290 13.05 -4.81 13.94
N GLY A 291 11.91 -4.55 13.31
CA GLY A 291 10.70 -5.36 13.48
C GLY A 291 10.07 -5.21 14.88
N TYR A 292 10.07 -3.99 15.44
CA TYR A 292 9.36 -3.67 16.69
C TYR A 292 7.88 -3.31 16.48
N VAL A 293 7.41 -3.24 15.23
CA VAL A 293 6.02 -2.97 14.90
C VAL A 293 5.28 -4.28 14.62
N GLY A 294 4.04 -4.41 15.11
CA GLY A 294 3.19 -5.56 14.81
C GLY A 294 3.77 -6.87 15.30
N THR A 295 4.30 -6.87 16.53
CA THR A 295 4.78 -8.06 17.23
C THR A 295 3.64 -8.67 18.03
N PHE A 296 3.54 -10.00 18.08
CA PHE A 296 2.64 -10.66 19.01
C PHE A 296 3.06 -10.37 20.44
N THR A 297 2.24 -9.64 21.20
CA THR A 297 2.30 -9.63 22.65
C THR A 297 1.40 -10.76 23.14
N THR A 298 1.96 -11.75 23.82
CA THR A 298 1.24 -12.91 24.38
C THR A 298 0.25 -12.57 25.48
N ASN A 299 0.16 -11.30 25.89
CA ASN A 299 -0.65 -10.89 27.02
C ASN A 299 -1.74 -9.91 26.56
N SER A 300 -2.86 -10.46 26.12
CA SER A 300 -4.18 -9.81 26.17
C SER A 300 -5.26 -10.87 25.94
#